data_AF-A0A9C9Z4M2-F1
#
_entry.id   AF-A0A9C9Z4M2-F1
#
_cell.length_a   1.000
_cell.length_b   1.000
_cell.length_c   1.000
_cell.angle_alpha   90.00
_cell.angle_beta   90.00
_cell.angle_gamma   90.00
#
_symmetry.space_group_name_H-M   'P 1'
#
loop_
_entity.id
_entity.type
_entity.pdbx_description
1 polymer ?
#
loop_
_entity_poly.entity_id
_entity_poly.type
_entity_poly.pdbx_seq_one_letter_code
_entity_poly.pdbx_strand_id
1 'polypeptide(L)'
;MPERDTQAMVNEKTSILFKLGNESRNHEDWLDYLQYGFDESDVQTLLGMVADESLHGADIDSNEAWVPMHAWRTLGQIGSAEAVEPLLALFDEIVDDDWALSEFPIVMSMIGESSIEPLTRYLRESGHDEFSLVMAADALKTIAESYPASKERIVRVLTTYLDAPDASMLTLNGLIVVFLLDLEAKTSIETLRRLYKNNQVDITCAGDLEDVEITLGFRAERDTPRPHYEEQAEEPQEPHQRPVKRPQTEDVFELLTYYLDRFGHDDSALDVSELDGFFAALNCSPFVIPPSQWLDAIWGGESLSPEWPSKKAYEEFTRLAFIHYHHVQESLEQGKLDAIYLERDEGEITHIIVDEWCAGFLKGIDLWPPLPPQDADQVARCTRLIEPFATEEGWAKIDALSLEEVQAAQARIEPAVEALFQHFEAQRKLARTPLKRDAPKISRNDPCPCGSGKKYKKCCLNKS
;
A
#
# COMPACT_ATOMS: atom_id res chain seq x y z
N MET A 1 25.63 -6.91 -15.85
CA MET A 1 25.20 -8.27 -16.23
C MET A 1 24.67 -8.14 -17.65
N PRO A 2 25.00 -9.04 -18.59
CA PRO A 2 24.68 -8.81 -19.99
C PRO A 2 23.16 -8.87 -20.15
N GLU A 3 22.63 -7.85 -20.83
CA GLU A 3 21.27 -7.75 -21.35
C GLU A 3 20.88 -9.10 -21.97
N ARG A 4 19.84 -9.74 -21.44
CA ARG A 4 19.20 -10.85 -22.13
C ARG A 4 18.37 -10.23 -23.25
N ASP A 5 18.70 -10.61 -24.48
CA ASP A 5 17.94 -10.32 -25.70
C ASP A 5 16.44 -10.57 -25.50
N THR A 6 15.66 -9.52 -25.28
CA THR A 6 14.19 -9.53 -25.38
C THR A 6 13.73 -9.78 -26.82
N GLN A 7 14.63 -9.66 -27.81
CA GLN A 7 14.34 -9.85 -29.24
C GLN A 7 14.22 -11.32 -29.68
N ALA A 8 14.46 -12.31 -28.80
CA ALA A 8 14.49 -13.72 -29.17
C ALA A 8 13.15 -14.48 -29.08
N MET A 9 12.05 -13.87 -28.59
CA MET A 9 10.75 -14.55 -28.38
C MET A 9 9.63 -14.16 -29.35
N VAL A 10 9.87 -13.27 -30.30
CA VAL A 10 8.88 -12.92 -31.33
C VAL A 10 9.05 -13.89 -32.51
N ASN A 11 8.30 -14.99 -32.52
CA ASN A 11 8.08 -15.76 -33.74
C ASN A 11 7.12 -14.97 -34.66
N GLU A 12 7.17 -15.21 -35.98
CA GLU A 12 6.33 -14.51 -36.97
C GLU A 12 4.83 -14.52 -36.57
N LYS A 13 4.40 -15.61 -35.93
CA LYS A 13 3.04 -15.84 -35.44
C LYS A 13 2.63 -14.91 -34.29
N THR A 14 3.48 -14.70 -33.28
CA THR A 14 3.14 -13.85 -32.12
C THR A 14 3.27 -12.36 -32.43
N SER A 15 3.93 -11.98 -33.54
CA SER A 15 4.03 -10.59 -34.00
C SER A 15 2.69 -9.92 -34.28
N ILE A 16 1.61 -10.70 -34.46
CA ILE A 16 0.27 -10.14 -34.62
C ILE A 16 -0.23 -9.46 -33.35
N LEU A 17 0.09 -9.99 -32.15
CA LEU A 17 -0.40 -9.46 -30.88
C LEU A 17 0.10 -8.02 -30.64
N PHE A 18 1.29 -7.68 -31.15
CA PHE A 18 1.87 -6.34 -31.13
C PHE A 18 1.18 -5.34 -32.09
N LYS A 19 0.19 -5.77 -32.88
CA LYS A 19 -0.51 -4.95 -33.87
C LYS A 19 -1.99 -4.72 -33.55
N LEU A 20 -2.54 -5.43 -32.57
CA LEU A 20 -3.98 -5.45 -32.28
C LEU A 20 -4.44 -4.22 -31.46
N GLY A 21 -3.60 -3.71 -30.55
CA GLY A 21 -3.88 -2.51 -29.77
C GLY A 21 -5.06 -2.67 -28.81
N ASN A 22 -5.58 -1.56 -28.28
CA ASN A 22 -6.69 -1.58 -27.31
C ASN A 22 -7.99 -2.18 -27.90
N GLU A 23 -8.64 -3.07 -27.16
CA GLU A 23 -9.86 -3.80 -27.55
C GLU A 23 -11.02 -3.59 -26.57
N SER A 24 -12.21 -4.10 -26.92
CA SER A 24 -13.41 -4.06 -26.07
C SER A 24 -13.19 -4.75 -24.73
N ARG A 25 -13.81 -4.21 -23.68
CA ARG A 25 -13.95 -4.85 -22.35
C ARG A 25 -14.98 -5.98 -22.33
N ASN A 26 -15.88 -6.01 -23.30
CA ASN A 26 -16.90 -7.05 -23.36
C ASN A 26 -16.34 -8.32 -24.01
N HIS A 27 -16.39 -9.45 -23.30
CA HIS A 27 -15.82 -10.71 -23.78
C HIS A 27 -16.48 -11.25 -25.04
N GLU A 28 -17.76 -10.91 -25.28
CA GLU A 28 -18.48 -11.29 -26.52
C GLU A 28 -17.87 -10.62 -27.77
N ASP A 29 -17.14 -9.52 -27.59
CA ASP A 29 -16.50 -8.75 -28.65
C ASP A 29 -15.01 -9.08 -28.83
N TRP A 30 -14.46 -10.03 -28.05
CA TRP A 30 -13.07 -10.44 -28.18
C TRP A 30 -12.78 -11.01 -29.57
N LEU A 31 -11.61 -10.70 -30.11
CA LEU A 31 -11.16 -11.31 -31.35
C LEU A 31 -11.08 -12.83 -31.21
N ASP A 32 -11.42 -13.55 -32.29
CA ASP A 32 -11.05 -14.95 -32.43
C ASP A 32 -9.55 -15.03 -32.69
N TYR A 33 -8.73 -15.19 -31.64
CA TYR A 33 -7.28 -15.26 -31.76
C TYR A 33 -6.86 -16.53 -32.50
N LEU A 34 -7.64 -17.62 -32.42
CA LEU A 34 -7.34 -18.88 -33.12
C LEU A 34 -7.34 -18.70 -34.65
N GLN A 35 -8.02 -17.68 -35.19
CA GLN A 35 -7.97 -17.33 -36.60
C GLN A 35 -6.55 -16.99 -37.09
N TYR A 36 -5.65 -16.57 -36.20
CA TYR A 36 -4.23 -16.30 -36.48
C TYR A 36 -3.37 -17.58 -36.40
N GLY A 37 -4.02 -18.72 -36.20
CA GLY A 37 -3.43 -20.05 -36.24
C GLY A 37 -2.90 -20.55 -34.91
N PHE A 38 -3.08 -19.83 -33.79
CA PHE A 38 -2.60 -20.24 -32.46
C PHE A 38 -3.12 -21.63 -32.06
N ASP A 39 -2.24 -22.46 -31.49
CA ASP A 39 -2.56 -23.82 -31.05
C ASP A 39 -1.76 -24.20 -29.78
N GLU A 40 -1.92 -25.44 -29.29
CA GLU A 40 -1.24 -25.93 -28.08
C GLU A 40 0.29 -25.72 -28.09
N SER A 41 0.94 -25.71 -29.26
CA SER A 41 2.39 -25.53 -29.35
C SER A 41 2.86 -24.11 -29.00
N ASP A 42 1.94 -23.13 -28.98
CA ASP A 42 2.25 -21.73 -28.67
C ASP A 42 2.11 -21.37 -27.19
N VAL A 43 1.53 -22.26 -26.37
CA VAL A 43 1.18 -22.00 -24.96
C VAL A 43 2.38 -21.46 -24.17
N GLN A 44 3.55 -22.08 -24.30
CA GLN A 44 4.75 -21.65 -23.57
C GLN A 44 5.25 -20.27 -24.02
N THR A 45 5.07 -19.93 -25.29
CA THR A 45 5.46 -18.61 -25.81
C THR A 45 4.49 -17.53 -25.30
N LEU A 46 3.19 -17.82 -25.32
CA LEU A 46 2.16 -16.92 -24.82
C LEU A 46 2.30 -16.68 -23.30
N LEU A 47 2.55 -17.73 -22.52
CA LEU A 47 2.84 -17.60 -21.10
C LEU A 47 4.06 -16.72 -20.83
N GLY A 48 5.10 -16.85 -21.67
CA GLY A 48 6.26 -15.97 -21.60
C GLY A 48 5.93 -14.50 -21.85
N MET A 49 4.94 -14.20 -22.70
CA MET A 49 4.46 -12.82 -22.94
C MET A 49 3.60 -12.31 -21.79
N VAL A 50 2.74 -13.15 -21.21
CA VAL A 50 1.93 -12.78 -20.05
C VAL A 50 2.82 -12.45 -18.84
N ALA A 51 3.94 -13.17 -18.66
CA ALA A 51 4.86 -12.96 -17.54
C ALA A 51 5.98 -11.93 -17.83
N ASP A 52 5.96 -11.25 -18.98
CA ASP A 52 7.00 -10.29 -19.34
C ASP A 52 6.76 -8.93 -18.68
N GLU A 53 7.50 -8.63 -17.61
CA GLU A 53 7.45 -7.36 -16.88
C GLU A 53 7.67 -6.13 -17.80
N SER A 54 8.41 -6.27 -18.89
CA SER A 54 8.66 -5.16 -19.82
C SER A 54 7.44 -4.79 -20.65
N LEU A 55 6.51 -5.74 -20.86
CA LEU A 55 5.25 -5.48 -21.54
C LEU A 55 4.23 -4.83 -20.60
N HIS A 56 4.18 -5.25 -19.34
CA HIS A 56 3.35 -4.61 -18.31
C HIS A 56 3.77 -3.17 -18.00
N GLY A 57 5.08 -2.89 -18.10
CA GLY A 57 5.63 -1.53 -17.93
C GLY A 57 5.78 -0.73 -19.23
N ALA A 58 5.19 -1.18 -20.35
CA ALA A 58 5.27 -0.47 -21.61
C ALA A 58 4.45 0.85 -21.58
N ASP A 59 4.78 1.76 -22.48
CA ASP A 59 4.03 3.03 -22.64
C ASP A 59 2.56 2.71 -22.93
N ILE A 60 1.63 3.32 -22.19
CA ILE A 60 0.18 3.06 -22.30
C ILE A 60 -0.37 3.40 -23.70
N ASP A 61 0.29 4.32 -24.41
CA ASP A 61 -0.06 4.69 -25.79
C ASP A 61 0.53 3.72 -26.83
N SER A 62 1.35 2.77 -26.40
CA SER A 62 1.96 1.75 -27.26
C SER A 62 1.10 0.49 -27.36
N ASN A 63 1.21 -0.23 -28.47
CA ASN A 63 0.51 -1.51 -28.63
C ASN A 63 1.10 -2.60 -27.72
N GLU A 64 2.37 -2.45 -27.34
CA GLU A 64 3.13 -3.35 -26.49
C GLU A 64 2.45 -3.55 -25.13
N ALA A 65 1.86 -2.49 -24.56
CA ALA A 65 1.12 -2.54 -23.30
C ALA A 65 -0.11 -3.48 -23.35
N TRP A 66 -0.65 -3.74 -24.54
CA TRP A 66 -1.84 -4.59 -24.73
C TRP A 66 -1.48 -6.06 -25.02
N VAL A 67 -0.21 -6.37 -25.24
CA VAL A 67 0.24 -7.73 -25.60
C VAL A 67 -0.05 -8.77 -24.52
N PRO A 68 0.22 -8.52 -23.21
CA PRO A 68 -0.12 -9.48 -22.16
C PRO A 68 -1.61 -9.83 -22.19
N MET A 69 -2.46 -8.82 -22.41
CA MET A 69 -3.90 -8.99 -22.51
C MET A 69 -4.31 -9.91 -23.65
N HIS A 70 -3.82 -9.65 -24.86
CA HIS A 70 -4.08 -10.53 -25.99
C HIS A 70 -3.54 -11.95 -25.76
N ALA A 71 -2.40 -12.08 -25.07
CA ALA A 71 -1.79 -13.37 -24.78
C ALA A 71 -2.63 -14.22 -23.82
N TRP A 72 -3.16 -13.67 -22.71
CA TRP A 72 -4.02 -14.46 -21.81
C TRP A 72 -5.37 -14.79 -22.45
N ARG A 73 -5.94 -13.89 -23.26
CA ARG A 73 -7.18 -14.18 -24.02
C ARG A 73 -6.96 -15.31 -25.01
N THR A 74 -5.81 -15.30 -25.70
CA THR A 74 -5.41 -16.38 -26.62
C THR A 74 -5.24 -17.71 -25.87
N LEU A 75 -4.60 -17.70 -24.70
CA LEU A 75 -4.47 -18.90 -23.85
C LEU A 75 -5.82 -19.47 -23.43
N GLY A 76 -6.77 -18.60 -23.07
CA GLY A 76 -8.15 -18.99 -22.79
C GLY A 76 -8.81 -19.70 -23.97
N GLN A 77 -8.70 -19.12 -25.18
CA GLN A 77 -9.27 -19.71 -26.41
C GLN A 77 -8.59 -21.03 -26.82
N ILE A 78 -7.28 -21.18 -26.61
CA ILE A 78 -6.59 -22.46 -26.82
C ILE A 78 -7.14 -23.53 -25.88
N GLY A 79 -7.51 -23.14 -24.65
CA GLY A 79 -8.11 -24.03 -23.67
C GLY A 79 -7.14 -25.05 -23.06
N SER A 80 -5.83 -24.76 -23.07
CA SER A 80 -4.82 -25.69 -22.57
C SER A 80 -4.74 -25.69 -21.04
N ALA A 81 -4.90 -26.87 -20.42
CA ALA A 81 -4.73 -27.05 -18.99
C ALA A 81 -3.30 -26.72 -18.50
N GLU A 82 -2.30 -26.72 -19.38
CA GLU A 82 -0.93 -26.35 -19.05
C GLU A 82 -0.80 -24.87 -18.66
N ALA A 83 -1.74 -24.02 -19.07
CA ALA A 83 -1.73 -22.59 -18.77
C ALA A 83 -2.23 -22.26 -17.37
N VAL A 84 -2.96 -23.17 -16.69
CA VAL A 84 -3.68 -22.87 -15.44
C VAL A 84 -2.73 -22.46 -14.32
N GLU A 85 -1.76 -23.31 -13.96
CA GLU A 85 -0.85 -23.03 -12.84
C GLU A 85 0.04 -21.79 -13.10
N PRO A 86 0.61 -21.60 -14.32
CA PRO A 86 1.31 -20.36 -14.65
C PRO A 86 0.44 -19.10 -14.58
N LEU A 87 -0.82 -19.15 -15.03
CA LEU A 87 -1.73 -18.00 -14.92
C LEU A 87 -2.11 -17.73 -13.46
N LEU A 88 -2.35 -18.76 -12.65
CA LEU A 88 -2.62 -18.61 -11.23
C LEU A 88 -1.47 -17.96 -10.46
N ALA A 89 -0.23 -18.29 -10.83
CA ALA A 89 0.95 -17.71 -10.20
C ALA A 89 1.03 -16.18 -10.36
N LEU A 90 0.32 -15.62 -11.34
CA LEU A 90 0.29 -14.18 -11.58
C LEU A 90 -0.81 -13.45 -10.81
N PHE A 91 -1.76 -14.16 -10.18
CA PHE A 91 -2.94 -13.54 -9.56
C PHE A 91 -2.59 -12.47 -8.52
N ASP A 92 -1.56 -12.71 -7.70
CA ASP A 92 -1.09 -11.74 -6.70
C ASP A 92 -0.21 -10.65 -7.31
N GLU A 93 0.40 -10.91 -8.48
CA GLU A 93 1.30 -9.96 -9.16
C GLU A 93 0.51 -8.91 -9.96
N ILE A 94 -0.65 -9.30 -10.51
CA ILE A 94 -1.47 -8.48 -11.41
C ILE A 94 -2.79 -8.05 -10.79
N VAL A 95 -2.98 -8.23 -9.48
CA VAL A 95 -4.24 -7.90 -8.77
C VAL A 95 -4.63 -6.43 -8.91
N ASP A 96 -3.64 -5.55 -9.12
CA ASP A 96 -3.86 -4.11 -9.36
C ASP A 96 -4.27 -3.77 -10.81
N ASP A 97 -4.25 -4.74 -11.73
CA ASP A 97 -4.71 -4.56 -13.11
C ASP A 97 -6.23 -4.78 -13.22
N ASP A 98 -6.97 -3.68 -13.38
CA ASP A 98 -8.42 -3.67 -13.53
C ASP A 98 -8.91 -4.58 -14.68
N TRP A 99 -8.12 -4.77 -15.75
CA TRP A 99 -8.47 -5.70 -16.82
C TRP A 99 -8.31 -7.13 -16.35
N ALA A 100 -7.17 -7.46 -15.73
CA ALA A 100 -6.90 -8.81 -15.25
C ALA A 100 -8.00 -9.30 -14.29
N LEU A 101 -8.39 -8.46 -13.32
CA LEU A 101 -9.47 -8.75 -12.38
C LEU A 101 -10.78 -9.18 -13.06
N SER A 102 -11.12 -8.57 -14.20
CA SER A 102 -12.36 -8.85 -14.93
C SER A 102 -12.23 -9.99 -15.96
N GLU A 103 -11.03 -10.20 -16.51
CA GLU A 103 -10.84 -11.13 -17.64
C GLU A 103 -10.32 -12.50 -17.23
N PHE A 104 -9.51 -12.59 -16.19
CA PHE A 104 -8.97 -13.89 -15.74
C PHE A 104 -10.04 -14.89 -15.32
N PRO A 105 -11.16 -14.51 -14.65
CA PRO A 105 -12.27 -15.42 -14.41
C PRO A 105 -12.82 -16.04 -15.70
N ILE A 106 -12.92 -15.24 -16.76
CA ILE A 106 -13.38 -15.66 -18.08
C ILE A 106 -12.35 -16.58 -18.72
N VAL A 107 -11.07 -16.19 -18.74
CA VAL A 107 -9.95 -16.98 -19.28
C VAL A 107 -9.86 -18.35 -18.62
N MET A 108 -9.94 -18.40 -17.29
CA MET A 108 -9.94 -19.66 -16.53
C MET A 108 -11.14 -20.54 -16.88
N SER A 109 -12.31 -19.93 -17.14
CA SER A 109 -13.50 -20.63 -17.62
C SER A 109 -13.37 -21.15 -19.05
N MET A 110 -12.73 -20.40 -19.95
CA MET A 110 -12.46 -20.87 -21.32
C MET A 110 -11.52 -22.09 -21.32
N ILE A 111 -10.55 -22.14 -20.39
CA ILE A 111 -9.71 -23.34 -20.18
C ILE A 111 -10.56 -24.52 -19.63
N GLY A 112 -11.53 -24.23 -18.77
CA GLY A 112 -12.59 -25.16 -18.41
C GLY A 112 -12.38 -25.91 -17.11
N GLU A 113 -12.95 -27.12 -17.01
CA GLU A 113 -13.06 -27.86 -15.74
C GLU A 113 -11.70 -28.27 -15.12
N SER A 114 -10.62 -28.25 -15.90
CA SER A 114 -9.24 -28.47 -15.42
C SER A 114 -8.79 -27.38 -14.44
N SER A 115 -9.35 -26.18 -14.52
CA SER A 115 -9.06 -25.03 -13.64
C SER A 115 -9.63 -25.18 -12.23
N ILE A 116 -10.66 -26.03 -12.03
CA ILE A 116 -11.42 -26.10 -10.77
C ILE A 116 -10.53 -26.51 -9.59
N GLU A 117 -9.71 -27.54 -9.75
CA GLU A 117 -8.89 -28.04 -8.63
C GLU A 117 -7.75 -27.06 -8.27
N PRO A 118 -7.00 -26.49 -9.24
CA PRO A 118 -6.04 -25.43 -8.95
C PRO A 118 -6.65 -24.19 -8.28
N LEU A 119 -7.78 -23.69 -8.76
CA LEU A 119 -8.49 -22.56 -8.15
C LEU A 119 -8.98 -22.88 -6.73
N THR A 120 -9.50 -24.10 -6.51
CA THR A 120 -9.93 -24.55 -5.18
C THR A 120 -8.76 -24.59 -4.19
N ARG A 121 -7.57 -24.95 -4.67
CA ARG A 121 -6.35 -24.96 -3.85
C ARG A 121 -5.92 -23.55 -3.50
N TYR A 122 -5.85 -22.67 -4.51
CA TYR A 122 -5.48 -21.27 -4.35
C TYR A 122 -6.36 -20.57 -3.30
N LEU A 123 -7.69 -20.77 -3.37
CA LEU A 123 -8.65 -20.21 -2.40
C LEU A 123 -8.43 -20.68 -0.94
N ARG A 124 -7.72 -21.80 -0.73
CA ARG A 124 -7.45 -22.38 0.61
C ARG A 124 -6.06 -22.04 1.14
N GLU A 125 -5.18 -21.55 0.30
CA GLU A 125 -3.82 -21.18 0.69
C GLU A 125 -3.85 -19.82 1.39
N SER A 126 -3.08 -19.70 2.47
CA SER A 126 -2.97 -18.45 3.24
C SER A 126 -1.89 -17.55 2.62
N GLY A 127 -2.12 -16.24 2.65
CA GLY A 127 -1.10 -15.25 2.26
C GLY A 127 -1.31 -14.63 0.87
N HIS A 128 -2.43 -14.93 0.21
CA HIS A 128 -2.88 -14.25 -0.99
C HIS A 128 -3.61 -12.95 -0.66
N ASP A 129 -3.61 -12.00 -1.60
CA ASP A 129 -4.41 -10.79 -1.52
C ASP A 129 -5.92 -11.10 -1.55
N GLU A 130 -6.74 -10.26 -0.90
CA GLU A 130 -8.19 -10.46 -0.83
C GLU A 130 -8.81 -10.48 -2.24
N PHE A 131 -8.40 -9.58 -3.15
CA PHE A 131 -8.93 -9.50 -4.51
C PHE A 131 -8.39 -10.60 -5.43
N SER A 132 -7.19 -11.10 -5.18
CA SER A 132 -6.70 -12.31 -5.86
C SER A 132 -7.53 -13.53 -5.50
N LEU A 133 -7.96 -13.66 -4.24
CA LEU A 133 -8.91 -14.68 -3.80
C LEU A 133 -10.31 -14.48 -4.39
N VAL A 134 -10.77 -13.23 -4.51
CA VAL A 134 -12.03 -12.88 -5.21
C VAL A 134 -11.97 -13.36 -6.66
N MET A 135 -10.89 -13.06 -7.37
CA MET A 135 -10.69 -13.47 -8.76
C MET A 135 -10.71 -15.00 -8.90
N ALA A 136 -10.12 -15.73 -7.96
CA ALA A 136 -10.18 -17.19 -7.94
C ALA A 136 -11.61 -17.72 -7.67
N ALA A 137 -12.34 -17.10 -6.75
CA ALA A 137 -13.73 -17.45 -6.45
C ALA A 137 -14.69 -17.12 -7.61
N ASP A 138 -14.49 -16.00 -8.29
CA ASP A 138 -15.27 -15.59 -9.46
C ASP A 138 -14.96 -16.48 -10.67
N ALA A 139 -13.70 -16.89 -10.85
CA ALA A 139 -13.33 -17.88 -11.86
C ALA A 139 -14.09 -19.20 -11.65
N LEU A 140 -14.18 -19.67 -10.39
CA LEU A 140 -14.99 -20.85 -10.05
C LEU A 140 -16.47 -20.61 -10.38
N LYS A 141 -17.04 -19.46 -10.02
CA LYS A 141 -18.44 -19.11 -10.36
C LYS A 141 -18.68 -19.10 -11.87
N THR A 142 -17.79 -18.47 -12.63
CA THR A 142 -17.85 -18.38 -14.11
C THR A 142 -17.77 -19.76 -14.77
N ILE A 143 -16.93 -20.66 -14.22
CA ILE A 143 -16.88 -22.07 -14.64
C ILE A 143 -18.22 -22.77 -14.34
N ALA A 144 -18.83 -22.54 -13.18
CA ALA A 144 -20.10 -23.17 -12.83
C ALA A 144 -21.26 -22.75 -13.75
N GLU A 145 -21.24 -21.51 -14.25
CA GLU A 145 -22.19 -20.99 -15.24
C GLU A 145 -21.97 -21.62 -16.63
N SER A 146 -20.69 -21.75 -17.00
CA SER A 146 -20.28 -22.28 -18.32
C SER A 146 -20.40 -23.81 -18.41
N TYR A 147 -20.19 -24.52 -17.29
CA TYR A 147 -20.19 -25.98 -17.18
C TYR A 147 -21.17 -26.46 -16.09
N PRO A 148 -22.47 -26.59 -16.42
CA PRO A 148 -23.50 -26.93 -15.43
C PRO A 148 -23.27 -28.25 -14.67
N ALA A 149 -22.54 -29.20 -15.26
CA ALA A 149 -22.18 -30.46 -14.61
C ALA A 149 -21.25 -30.27 -13.39
N SER A 150 -20.46 -29.18 -13.37
CA SER A 150 -19.55 -28.84 -12.29
C SER A 150 -20.15 -27.89 -11.24
N LYS A 151 -21.34 -27.32 -11.52
CA LYS A 151 -22.01 -26.35 -10.64
C LYS A 151 -22.12 -26.82 -9.19
N GLU A 152 -22.62 -28.03 -8.94
CA GLU A 152 -22.76 -28.54 -7.57
C GLU A 152 -21.42 -28.74 -6.85
N ARG A 153 -20.37 -29.10 -7.59
CA ARG A 153 -19.01 -29.25 -7.03
C ARG A 153 -18.49 -27.88 -6.59
N ILE A 154 -18.64 -26.86 -7.43
CA ILE A 154 -18.17 -25.50 -7.17
C ILE A 154 -18.95 -24.85 -6.02
N VAL A 155 -20.28 -24.99 -6.00
CA VAL A 155 -21.11 -24.55 -4.88
C VAL A 155 -20.60 -25.14 -3.56
N ARG A 156 -20.25 -26.44 -3.53
CA ARG A 156 -19.66 -27.05 -2.34
C ARG A 156 -18.30 -26.45 -1.98
N VAL A 157 -17.44 -26.14 -2.95
CA VAL A 157 -16.14 -25.49 -2.70
C VAL A 157 -16.32 -24.15 -2.01
N LEU A 158 -17.12 -23.26 -2.60
CA LEU A 158 -17.39 -21.92 -2.07
C LEU A 158 -18.08 -21.98 -0.71
N THR A 159 -19.05 -22.88 -0.54
CA THR A 159 -19.72 -23.09 0.76
C THR A 159 -18.76 -23.60 1.83
N THR A 160 -17.83 -24.50 1.48
CA THR A 160 -16.84 -25.03 2.42
C THR A 160 -15.87 -23.94 2.87
N TYR A 161 -15.49 -23.03 1.98
CA TYR A 161 -14.69 -21.86 2.36
C TYR A 161 -15.43 -21.02 3.42
N LEU A 162 -16.71 -20.71 3.18
CA LEU A 162 -17.54 -19.92 4.11
C LEU A 162 -17.94 -20.66 5.40
N ASP A 163 -17.69 -21.96 5.53
CA ASP A 163 -17.88 -22.68 6.81
C ASP A 163 -16.79 -22.34 7.85
N ALA A 164 -15.61 -21.90 7.38
CA ALA A 164 -14.51 -21.42 8.21
C ALA A 164 -13.83 -20.21 7.53
N PRO A 165 -14.56 -19.09 7.39
CA PRO A 165 -14.10 -17.93 6.64
C PRO A 165 -12.97 -17.21 7.39
N ASP A 166 -12.12 -16.52 6.65
CA ASP A 166 -11.24 -15.52 7.27
C ASP A 166 -12.10 -14.33 7.72
N ALA A 167 -12.09 -14.03 9.01
CA ALA A 167 -12.89 -12.96 9.59
C ALA A 167 -12.36 -11.55 9.23
N SER A 168 -11.12 -11.44 8.73
CA SER A 168 -10.56 -10.19 8.23
C SER A 168 -10.97 -9.86 6.79
N MET A 169 -11.42 -10.86 6.02
CA MET A 169 -11.76 -10.72 4.59
C MET A 169 -13.26 -10.60 4.37
N LEU A 170 -13.87 -9.55 4.93
CA LEU A 170 -15.33 -9.33 4.88
C LEU A 170 -15.83 -9.13 3.44
N THR A 171 -15.05 -8.49 2.58
CA THR A 171 -15.39 -8.21 1.18
C THR A 171 -15.39 -9.50 0.38
N LEU A 172 -14.34 -10.33 0.50
CA LEU A 172 -14.29 -11.65 -0.13
C LEU A 172 -15.46 -12.53 0.31
N ASN A 173 -15.75 -12.57 1.62
CA ASN A 173 -16.88 -13.33 2.13
C ASN A 173 -18.19 -12.84 1.50
N GLY A 174 -18.42 -11.53 1.44
CA GLY A 174 -19.57 -10.90 0.79
C GLY A 174 -19.71 -11.24 -0.69
N LEU A 175 -18.62 -11.16 -1.45
CA LEU A 175 -18.61 -11.50 -2.88
C LEU A 175 -18.84 -12.99 -3.12
N ILE A 176 -18.31 -13.89 -2.27
CA ILE A 176 -18.63 -15.32 -2.35
C ILE A 176 -20.13 -15.55 -2.08
N VAL A 177 -20.78 -14.77 -1.19
CA VAL A 177 -22.24 -14.81 -1.05
C VAL A 177 -22.91 -14.42 -2.37
N VAL A 178 -22.51 -13.32 -3.02
CA VAL A 178 -23.04 -12.92 -4.34
C VAL A 178 -22.91 -14.06 -5.35
N PHE A 179 -21.74 -14.69 -5.43
CA PHE A 179 -21.51 -15.82 -6.34
C PHE A 179 -22.42 -17.01 -6.04
N LEU A 180 -22.66 -17.33 -4.77
CA LEU A 180 -23.60 -18.38 -4.38
C LEU A 180 -25.05 -18.02 -4.71
N LEU A 181 -25.43 -16.73 -4.66
CA LEU A 181 -26.74 -16.24 -5.08
C LEU A 181 -26.92 -16.39 -6.60
N ASP A 182 -25.93 -15.97 -7.39
CA ASP A 182 -25.93 -16.12 -8.86
C ASP A 182 -26.05 -17.59 -9.27
N LEU A 183 -25.40 -18.48 -8.51
CA LEU A 183 -25.51 -19.92 -8.70
C LEU A 183 -26.78 -20.54 -8.11
N GLU A 184 -27.72 -19.76 -7.57
CA GLU A 184 -28.96 -20.23 -6.92
C GLU A 184 -28.69 -21.34 -5.87
N ALA A 185 -27.63 -21.18 -5.06
CA ALA A 185 -27.09 -22.21 -4.18
C ALA A 185 -27.92 -22.41 -2.90
N LYS A 186 -29.14 -22.94 -3.03
CA LYS A 186 -30.06 -23.16 -1.90
C LYS A 186 -29.50 -24.08 -0.81
N THR A 187 -28.59 -24.99 -1.15
CA THR A 187 -27.93 -25.90 -0.21
C THR A 187 -26.99 -25.19 0.77
N SER A 188 -26.57 -23.96 0.46
CA SER A 188 -25.61 -23.18 1.25
C SER A 188 -26.26 -22.36 2.37
N ILE A 189 -27.60 -22.35 2.46
CA ILE A 189 -28.35 -21.42 3.31
C ILE A 189 -27.96 -21.47 4.80
N GLU A 190 -27.68 -22.65 5.34
CA GLU A 190 -27.31 -22.79 6.76
C GLU A 190 -25.91 -22.23 7.05
N THR A 191 -24.99 -22.29 6.09
CA THR A 191 -23.68 -21.65 6.17
C THR A 191 -23.85 -20.13 6.08
N LEU A 192 -24.63 -19.63 5.12
CA LEU A 192 -24.91 -18.20 4.96
C LEU A 192 -25.56 -17.61 6.22
N ARG A 193 -26.60 -18.25 6.78
CA ARG A 193 -27.21 -17.82 8.06
C ARG A 193 -26.21 -17.69 9.20
N ARG A 194 -25.26 -18.62 9.30
CA ARG A 194 -24.22 -18.60 10.34
C ARG A 194 -23.23 -17.47 10.11
N LEU A 195 -22.83 -17.27 8.86
CA LEU A 195 -21.91 -16.22 8.43
C LEU A 195 -22.45 -14.83 8.75
N TYR A 196 -23.70 -14.54 8.38
CA TYR A 196 -24.38 -13.27 8.70
C TYR A 196 -24.60 -13.10 10.21
N LYS A 197 -24.99 -14.15 10.92
CA LYS A 197 -25.17 -14.09 12.38
C LYS A 197 -23.88 -13.71 13.11
N ASN A 198 -22.73 -14.04 12.55
CA ASN A 198 -21.43 -13.76 13.14
C ASN A 198 -20.82 -12.43 12.65
N ASN A 199 -21.53 -11.63 11.83
CA ASN A 199 -21.03 -10.40 11.22
C ASN A 199 -19.73 -10.60 10.40
N GLN A 200 -19.63 -11.70 9.67
CA GLN A 200 -18.44 -12.06 8.88
C GLN A 200 -18.61 -11.75 7.39
N VAL A 201 -19.48 -10.79 7.05
CA VAL A 201 -19.82 -10.42 5.68
C VAL A 201 -19.87 -8.90 5.57
N ASP A 202 -19.27 -8.36 4.53
CA ASP A 202 -19.63 -7.03 4.05
C ASP A 202 -21.01 -7.09 3.38
N ILE A 203 -22.02 -6.58 4.10
CA ILE A 203 -23.41 -6.58 3.65
C ILE A 203 -23.66 -5.65 2.46
N THR A 204 -22.71 -4.77 2.10
CA THR A 204 -22.82 -3.93 0.89
C THR A 204 -22.70 -4.73 -0.39
N CYS A 205 -22.08 -5.93 -0.33
CA CYS A 205 -21.90 -6.82 -1.48
C CYS A 205 -23.21 -7.52 -1.88
N ALA A 206 -23.82 -8.24 -0.93
CA ALA A 206 -24.96 -9.14 -1.20
C ALA A 206 -26.28 -8.71 -0.51
N GLY A 207 -26.28 -7.55 0.15
CA GLY A 207 -27.36 -7.15 1.06
C GLY A 207 -27.29 -7.90 2.39
N ASP A 208 -28.35 -7.76 3.19
CA ASP A 208 -28.44 -8.45 4.48
C ASP A 208 -28.98 -9.88 4.34
N LEU A 209 -29.08 -10.59 5.47
CA LEU A 209 -29.56 -11.97 5.48
C LEU A 209 -30.97 -12.11 4.89
N GLU A 210 -31.84 -11.11 5.04
CA GLU A 210 -33.20 -11.19 4.48
C GLU A 210 -33.17 -11.09 2.95
N ASP A 211 -32.30 -10.24 2.38
CA ASP A 211 -32.12 -10.18 0.92
C ASP A 211 -31.59 -11.50 0.36
N VAL A 212 -30.63 -12.11 1.06
CA VAL A 212 -30.09 -13.44 0.72
C VAL A 212 -31.18 -14.51 0.78
N GLU A 213 -31.98 -14.54 1.85
CA GLU A 213 -33.08 -15.51 2.01
C GLU A 213 -34.17 -15.32 0.97
N ILE A 214 -34.49 -14.07 0.59
CA ILE A 214 -35.46 -13.76 -0.46
C ILE A 214 -34.93 -14.21 -1.82
N THR A 215 -33.68 -13.89 -2.13
CA THR A 215 -33.05 -14.24 -3.42
C THR A 215 -33.00 -15.77 -3.61
N LEU A 216 -32.70 -16.53 -2.56
CA LEU A 216 -32.71 -18.00 -2.60
C LEU A 216 -34.12 -18.63 -2.44
N GLY A 217 -35.15 -17.82 -2.20
CA GLY A 217 -36.54 -18.25 -2.07
C GLY A 217 -36.89 -18.95 -0.75
N PHE A 218 -36.13 -18.70 0.32
CA PHE A 218 -36.46 -19.15 1.68
C PHE A 218 -37.36 -18.16 2.43
N ARG A 219 -37.44 -16.92 1.94
CA ARG A 219 -38.27 -15.84 2.47
C ARG A 219 -39.08 -15.21 1.33
N ALA A 220 -40.34 -14.87 1.59
CA ALA A 220 -41.23 -14.29 0.58
C ALA A 220 -41.19 -12.75 0.56
N GLU A 221 -41.12 -12.14 1.73
CA GLU A 221 -41.06 -10.69 1.93
C GLU A 221 -40.21 -10.36 3.16
N ARG A 222 -39.79 -9.10 3.29
CA ARG A 222 -38.98 -8.66 4.43
C ARG A 222 -39.83 -8.51 5.69
N ASP A 223 -39.27 -8.91 6.82
CA ASP A 223 -39.84 -8.65 8.16
C ASP A 223 -39.33 -7.31 8.72
N THR A 224 -38.12 -6.91 8.34
CA THR A 224 -37.48 -5.67 8.78
C THR A 224 -37.37 -4.64 7.65
N PRO A 225 -37.35 -3.33 7.99
CA PRO A 225 -36.99 -2.30 7.02
C PRO A 225 -35.65 -2.64 6.37
N ARG A 226 -35.55 -2.39 5.06
CA ARG A 226 -34.30 -2.58 4.33
C ARG A 226 -33.21 -1.66 4.92
N PRO A 227 -32.03 -2.17 5.28
CA PRO A 227 -30.92 -1.34 5.73
C PRO A 227 -30.48 -0.35 4.65
N HIS A 228 -29.96 0.80 5.07
CA HIS A 228 -29.26 1.72 4.18
C HIS A 228 -27.82 1.21 4.02
N TYR A 229 -27.58 0.40 2.98
CA TYR A 229 -26.24 -0.17 2.75
C TYR A 229 -25.18 0.92 2.49
N GLU A 230 -25.56 2.05 1.89
CA GLU A 230 -24.68 3.21 1.67
C GLU A 230 -24.29 3.92 2.98
N GLU A 231 -25.21 4.08 3.94
CA GLU A 231 -24.90 4.69 5.25
C GLU A 231 -24.08 3.75 6.16
N GLN A 232 -24.15 2.43 5.94
CA GLN A 232 -23.29 1.45 6.62
C GLN A 232 -21.90 1.33 5.99
N ALA A 233 -21.71 1.85 4.76
CA ALA A 233 -20.39 2.18 4.23
C ALA A 233 -19.84 3.52 4.78
N GLU A 234 -20.67 4.28 5.50
CA GLU A 234 -20.38 5.57 6.15
C GLU A 234 -20.50 5.52 7.69
N GLU A 235 -20.76 4.36 8.31
CA GLU A 235 -20.30 4.19 9.69
C GLU A 235 -18.78 4.36 9.61
N PRO A 236 -18.16 5.30 10.35
CA PRO A 236 -16.75 5.57 10.22
C PRO A 236 -16.00 4.34 10.71
N GLN A 237 -15.74 3.41 9.80
CA GLN A 237 -14.48 2.72 9.77
C GLN A 237 -13.44 3.83 9.88
N GLU A 238 -12.60 3.75 10.90
CA GLU A 238 -11.52 4.71 11.09
C GLU A 238 -10.81 4.94 9.73
N PRO A 239 -10.37 6.17 9.41
CA PRO A 239 -9.92 6.60 8.07
C PRO A 239 -8.96 5.63 7.34
N HIS A 240 -8.33 4.73 8.08
CA HIS A 240 -7.33 3.74 7.70
C HIS A 240 -7.89 2.50 6.97
N GLN A 241 -9.21 2.35 6.79
CA GLN A 241 -9.82 1.12 6.23
C GLN A 241 -10.35 1.21 4.80
N ARG A 242 -10.37 2.39 4.16
CA ARG A 242 -10.55 2.44 2.69
C ARG A 242 -9.20 2.12 2.03
N PRO A 243 -9.10 1.19 1.08
CA PRO A 243 -7.87 1.01 0.32
C PRO A 243 -7.63 2.25 -0.52
N VAL A 244 -6.91 3.22 0.04
CA VAL A 244 -6.34 4.33 -0.73
C VAL A 244 -5.47 3.65 -1.79
N LYS A 245 -5.73 3.90 -3.08
CA LYS A 245 -4.87 3.39 -4.14
C LYS A 245 -3.55 4.16 -4.07
N ARG A 246 -2.41 3.47 -4.12
CA ARG A 246 -1.10 4.14 -4.19
C ARG A 246 -1.08 5.00 -5.47
N PRO A 247 -0.87 6.32 -5.37
CA PRO A 247 -0.83 7.19 -6.55
C PRO A 247 0.25 6.73 -7.55
N GLN A 248 -0.06 6.77 -8.84
CA GLN A 248 0.91 6.51 -9.92
C GLN A 248 1.73 7.78 -10.20
N THR A 249 2.50 8.20 -9.20
CA THR A 249 3.32 9.41 -9.21
C THR A 249 4.72 9.12 -8.70
N GLU A 250 5.68 9.95 -9.10
CA GLU A 250 7.01 10.00 -8.50
C GLU A 250 7.13 11.15 -7.47
N ASP A 251 6.05 11.95 -7.31
CA ASP A 251 6.02 13.03 -6.34
C ASP A 251 6.15 12.49 -4.92
N VAL A 252 7.17 12.98 -4.22
CA VAL A 252 7.52 12.49 -2.88
C VAL A 252 6.43 12.86 -1.87
N PHE A 253 5.81 14.03 -2.00
CA PHE A 253 4.79 14.51 -1.07
C PHE A 253 3.47 13.80 -1.29
N GLU A 254 3.04 13.61 -2.54
CA GLU A 254 1.84 12.82 -2.84
C GLU A 254 1.96 11.38 -2.32
N LEU A 255 3.14 10.76 -2.45
CA LEU A 255 3.39 9.41 -1.93
C LEU A 255 3.48 9.38 -0.40
N LEU A 256 4.07 10.40 0.24
CA LEU A 256 4.08 10.49 1.71
C LEU A 256 2.67 10.68 2.26
N THR A 257 1.87 11.59 1.69
CA THR A 257 0.46 11.77 2.02
C THR A 257 -0.29 10.44 1.91
N TYR A 258 -0.10 9.70 0.83
CA TYR A 258 -0.69 8.37 0.66
C TYR A 258 -0.38 7.42 1.84
N TYR A 259 0.89 7.34 2.27
CA TYR A 259 1.27 6.47 3.38
C TYR A 259 0.72 6.95 4.73
N LEU A 260 0.73 8.26 4.99
CA LEU A 260 0.20 8.85 6.22
C LEU A 260 -1.32 8.67 6.31
N ASP A 261 -2.05 8.89 5.21
CA ASP A 261 -3.51 8.67 5.15
C ASP A 261 -3.87 7.20 5.37
N ARG A 262 -3.14 6.31 4.69
CA ARG A 262 -3.45 4.87 4.69
C ARG A 262 -3.12 4.19 6.02
N PHE A 263 -2.03 4.57 6.66
CA PHE A 263 -1.50 3.86 7.82
C PHE A 263 -1.46 4.71 9.10
N GLY A 264 -1.83 5.99 9.03
CA GLY A 264 -1.88 6.88 10.17
C GLY A 264 -2.91 6.45 11.20
N HIS A 265 -2.94 7.16 12.32
CA HIS A 265 -3.96 7.12 13.38
C HIS A 265 -3.71 8.36 14.25
N ASP A 266 -4.52 8.59 15.29
CA ASP A 266 -4.49 9.81 16.10
C ASP A 266 -3.12 10.17 16.73
N ASP A 267 -2.22 9.19 16.91
CA ASP A 267 -0.87 9.41 17.46
C ASP A 267 0.23 9.48 16.37
N SER A 268 -0.12 9.19 15.10
CA SER A 268 0.78 9.31 13.95
C SER A 268 0.98 10.78 13.54
N ALA A 269 1.96 11.04 12.68
CA ALA A 269 2.01 12.30 11.94
C ALA A 269 0.78 12.34 11.02
N LEU A 270 0.01 13.41 11.10
CA LEU A 270 -1.27 13.55 10.42
C LEU A 270 -1.09 13.74 8.92
N ASP A 271 -0.12 14.56 8.53
CA ASP A 271 0.15 14.89 7.14
C ASP A 271 1.62 15.26 6.88
N VAL A 272 1.89 15.63 5.64
CA VAL A 272 3.22 16.04 5.17
C VAL A 272 3.69 17.35 5.84
N SER A 273 2.78 18.25 6.21
CA SER A 273 3.13 19.49 6.90
C SER A 273 3.64 19.21 8.32
N GLU A 274 2.95 18.34 9.06
CA GLU A 274 3.42 17.86 10.36
C GLU A 274 4.77 17.13 10.24
N LEU A 275 4.93 16.29 9.21
CA LEU A 275 6.18 15.57 8.96
C LEU A 275 7.35 16.52 8.64
N ASP A 276 7.10 17.59 7.89
CA ASP A 276 8.10 18.63 7.57
C ASP A 276 8.58 19.34 8.85
N GLY A 277 7.64 19.76 9.70
CA GLY A 277 7.95 20.36 11.01
C GLY A 277 8.73 19.42 11.93
N PHE A 278 8.34 18.14 11.96
CA PHE A 278 9.05 17.10 12.69
C PHE A 278 10.49 16.97 12.22
N PHE A 279 10.74 16.89 10.90
CA PHE A 279 12.08 16.83 10.35
C PHE A 279 12.89 18.12 10.57
N ALA A 280 12.26 19.29 10.58
CA ALA A 280 12.94 20.54 10.93
C ALA A 280 13.46 20.50 12.37
N ALA A 281 12.67 19.98 13.31
CA ALA A 281 13.11 19.77 14.69
C ALA A 281 14.24 18.73 14.80
N LEU A 282 14.16 17.59 14.11
CA LEU A 282 15.27 16.62 14.10
C LEU A 282 16.59 17.25 13.61
N ASN A 283 16.53 18.04 12.55
CA ASN A 283 17.70 18.72 11.98
C ASN A 283 18.22 19.87 12.85
N CYS A 284 17.37 20.47 13.69
CA CYS A 284 17.80 21.45 14.68
C CYS A 284 18.54 20.82 15.87
N SER A 285 18.28 19.53 16.17
CA SER A 285 18.81 18.85 17.37
C SER A 285 20.34 18.91 17.46
N PRO A 286 20.93 19.21 18.64
CA PRO A 286 22.38 19.10 18.83
C PRO A 286 22.88 17.65 18.85
N PHE A 287 21.98 16.66 18.87
CA PHE A 287 22.29 15.24 18.93
C PHE A 287 21.87 14.53 17.64
N VAL A 288 22.49 13.38 17.37
CA VAL A 288 22.03 12.49 16.30
C VAL A 288 20.91 11.63 16.84
N ILE A 289 19.69 11.87 16.36
CA ILE A 289 18.54 11.00 16.61
C ILE A 289 18.57 9.89 15.55
N PRO A 290 18.72 8.60 15.94
CA PRO A 290 18.88 7.52 14.98
C PRO A 290 17.59 7.27 14.19
N PRO A 291 17.69 6.84 12.91
CA PRO A 291 16.52 6.51 12.09
C PRO A 291 15.52 5.58 12.73
N SER A 292 15.99 4.55 13.44
CA SER A 292 15.08 3.63 14.15
C SER A 292 14.20 4.35 15.16
N GLN A 293 14.69 5.41 15.80
CA GLN A 293 13.90 6.13 16.81
C GLN A 293 12.89 7.08 16.16
N TRP A 294 13.30 7.86 15.16
CA TRP A 294 12.41 8.84 14.56
C TRP A 294 11.45 8.23 13.52
N LEU A 295 11.81 7.12 12.87
CA LEU A 295 10.89 6.41 11.97
C LEU A 295 9.69 5.85 12.75
N ASP A 296 9.93 5.27 13.93
CA ASP A 296 8.86 4.80 14.81
C ASP A 296 8.04 5.96 15.39
N ALA A 297 8.70 7.07 15.74
CA ALA A 297 8.02 8.24 16.30
C ALA A 297 7.07 8.94 15.32
N ILE A 298 7.28 8.79 13.99
CA ILE A 298 6.30 9.25 13.00
C ILE A 298 4.94 8.61 13.27
N TRP A 299 4.90 7.36 13.71
CA TRP A 299 3.69 6.59 13.97
C TRP A 299 3.27 6.57 15.45
N GLY A 300 3.82 7.44 16.28
CA GLY A 300 3.55 7.44 17.73
C GLY A 300 4.36 6.43 18.55
N GLY A 301 5.31 5.71 17.93
CA GLY A 301 6.27 4.81 18.59
C GLY A 301 6.24 3.36 18.08
N GLU A 302 7.20 2.55 18.49
CA GLU A 302 7.44 1.19 17.94
C GLU A 302 6.21 0.27 18.01
N SER A 303 5.38 0.40 19.06
CA SER A 303 4.17 -0.42 19.22
C SER A 303 2.98 0.02 18.36
N LEU A 304 3.06 1.23 17.80
CA LEU A 304 2.03 1.85 16.98
C LEU A 304 2.46 1.96 15.51
N SER A 305 3.71 1.62 15.21
CA SER A 305 4.20 1.49 13.83
C SER A 305 3.31 0.57 12.99
N PRO A 306 3.04 0.92 11.72
CA PRO A 306 2.15 0.16 10.84
C PRO A 306 2.60 -1.29 10.62
N GLU A 307 1.63 -2.19 10.51
CA GLU A 307 1.85 -3.49 9.90
C GLU A 307 1.97 -3.32 8.39
N TRP A 308 3.23 -3.28 7.91
CA TRP A 308 3.52 -3.05 6.50
C TRP A 308 3.01 -4.22 5.63
N PRO A 309 2.27 -3.95 4.54
CA PRO A 309 1.72 -5.00 3.67
C PRO A 309 2.83 -5.77 2.95
N SER A 310 4.01 -5.15 2.78
CA SER A 310 5.18 -5.82 2.24
C SER A 310 6.46 -5.12 2.68
N LYS A 311 7.58 -5.84 2.56
CA LYS A 311 8.92 -5.26 2.73
C LYS A 311 9.16 -4.09 1.76
N LYS A 312 8.61 -4.15 0.54
CA LYS A 312 8.74 -3.11 -0.48
C LYS A 312 8.03 -1.83 -0.07
N ALA A 313 6.83 -1.92 0.52
CA ALA A 313 6.09 -0.77 1.03
C ALA A 313 6.85 -0.07 2.17
N TYR A 314 7.37 -0.84 3.13
CA TYR A 314 8.22 -0.30 4.20
C TYR A 314 9.48 0.40 3.66
N GLU A 315 10.19 -0.25 2.73
CA GLU A 315 11.41 0.31 2.12
C GLU A 315 11.11 1.58 1.32
N GLU A 316 9.96 1.63 0.65
CA GLU A 316 9.52 2.81 -0.07
C GLU A 316 9.19 3.98 0.85
N PHE A 317 8.33 3.79 1.85
CA PHE A 317 8.01 4.84 2.82
C PHE A 317 9.29 5.37 3.49
N THR A 318 10.14 4.46 3.95
CA THR A 318 11.43 4.82 4.58
C THR A 318 12.27 5.67 3.63
N ARG A 319 12.39 5.28 2.35
CA ARG A 319 13.12 6.05 1.33
C ARG A 319 12.53 7.44 1.15
N LEU A 320 11.21 7.57 1.04
CA LEU A 320 10.50 8.84 0.87
C LEU A 320 10.72 9.76 2.08
N ALA A 321 10.59 9.23 3.29
CA ALA A 321 10.85 9.95 4.54
C ALA A 321 12.29 10.47 4.59
N PHE A 322 13.28 9.67 4.16
CA PHE A 322 14.67 10.14 4.06
C PHE A 322 14.87 11.23 3.00
N ILE A 323 14.21 11.12 1.85
CA ILE A 323 14.28 12.16 0.81
C ILE A 323 13.76 13.49 1.38
N HIS A 324 12.62 13.47 2.05
CA HIS A 324 12.04 14.66 2.66
C HIS A 324 12.90 15.20 3.82
N TYR A 325 13.37 14.32 4.73
CA TYR A 325 14.32 14.69 5.78
C TYR A 325 15.55 15.42 5.23
N HIS A 326 16.10 14.94 4.11
CA HIS A 326 17.27 15.56 3.47
C HIS A 326 16.93 16.88 2.78
N HIS A 327 15.73 17.01 2.21
CA HIS A 327 15.24 18.27 1.68
C HIS A 327 15.20 19.36 2.77
N VAL A 328 14.62 19.05 3.94
CA VAL A 328 14.58 19.96 5.09
C VAL A 328 15.98 20.27 5.63
N GLN A 329 16.85 19.26 5.69
CA GLN A 329 18.24 19.47 6.09
C GLN A 329 18.95 20.45 5.16
N GLU A 330 18.76 20.31 3.84
CA GLU A 330 19.39 21.17 2.84
C GLU A 330 18.89 22.61 2.92
N SER A 331 17.58 22.84 3.09
CA SER A 331 17.01 24.20 3.22
C SER A 331 17.56 24.92 4.46
N LEU A 332 17.64 24.23 5.61
CA LEU A 332 18.25 24.76 6.83
C LEU A 332 19.75 25.02 6.68
N GLU A 333 20.51 24.14 6.00
CA GLU A 333 21.94 24.33 5.74
C GLU A 333 22.20 25.52 4.80
N GLN A 334 21.28 25.83 3.89
CA GLN A 334 21.30 27.02 3.04
C GLN A 334 20.90 28.31 3.80
N GLY A 335 20.41 28.18 5.03
CA GLY A 335 20.00 29.30 5.88
C GLY A 335 18.67 29.93 5.47
N LYS A 336 17.84 29.18 4.73
CA LYS A 336 16.48 29.56 4.36
C LYS A 336 15.60 28.32 4.49
N LEU A 337 14.88 28.22 5.60
CA LEU A 337 13.89 27.16 5.77
C LEU A 337 12.78 27.37 4.73
N ASP A 338 12.44 26.31 4.00
CA ASP A 338 11.34 26.28 3.04
C ASP A 338 10.28 25.35 3.63
N ALA A 339 9.51 25.89 4.60
CA ALA A 339 8.56 25.11 5.36
C ALA A 339 7.34 24.75 4.50
N ILE A 340 6.85 23.52 4.63
CA ILE A 340 5.65 23.05 3.94
C ILE A 340 4.45 23.28 4.86
N TYR A 341 3.68 24.33 4.57
CA TYR A 341 2.43 24.62 5.26
C TYR A 341 1.23 24.15 4.45
N LEU A 342 0.12 23.86 5.14
CA LEU A 342 -1.15 23.64 4.48
C LEU A 342 -1.75 24.96 4.00
N GLU A 343 -2.52 24.89 2.92
CA GLU A 343 -3.21 26.03 2.34
C GLU A 343 -4.72 25.79 2.31
N ARG A 344 -5.49 26.82 2.63
CA ARG A 344 -6.95 26.82 2.52
C ARG A 344 -7.41 27.95 1.60
N ASP A 345 -8.04 27.57 0.51
CA ASP A 345 -8.61 28.52 -0.45
C ASP A 345 -10.01 28.97 -0.01
N GLU A 346 -10.17 30.29 0.19
CA GLU A 346 -11.45 30.96 0.38
C GLU A 346 -11.69 31.96 -0.77
N GLY A 347 -12.05 31.42 -1.94
CA GLY A 347 -12.34 32.23 -3.13
C GLY A 347 -11.07 32.67 -3.85
N GLU A 348 -10.73 33.97 -3.79
CA GLU A 348 -9.49 34.52 -4.37
C GLU A 348 -8.36 34.64 -3.33
N ILE A 349 -8.60 34.25 -2.08
CA ILE A 349 -7.66 34.38 -0.97
C ILE A 349 -7.24 32.99 -0.51
N THR A 350 -5.94 32.72 -0.55
CA THR A 350 -5.32 31.51 0.01
C THR A 350 -4.80 31.83 1.41
N HIS A 351 -5.24 31.07 2.40
CA HIS A 351 -4.81 31.18 3.80
C HIS A 351 -3.80 30.09 4.14
N ILE A 352 -2.67 30.48 4.74
CA ILE A 352 -1.64 29.54 5.23
C ILE A 352 -2.03 29.05 6.62
N ILE A 353 -2.02 27.73 6.80
CA ILE A 353 -2.24 27.04 8.08
C ILE A 353 -0.90 26.45 8.52
N VAL A 354 -0.44 26.85 9.71
CA VAL A 354 0.88 26.47 10.24
C VAL A 354 0.78 25.44 11.37
N ASP A 355 -0.44 25.05 11.73
CA ASP A 355 -0.77 24.37 12.98
C ASP A 355 -0.19 22.96 13.00
N GLU A 356 -0.39 22.19 11.94
CA GLU A 356 0.13 20.84 11.73
C GLU A 356 1.67 20.86 11.72
N TRP A 357 2.26 21.80 10.96
CA TRP A 357 3.72 22.01 10.96
C TRP A 357 4.26 22.28 12.38
N CYS A 358 3.58 23.16 13.13
CA CYS A 358 3.98 23.51 14.48
C CYS A 358 3.86 22.32 15.44
N ALA A 359 2.80 21.52 15.32
CA ALA A 359 2.61 20.30 16.11
C ALA A 359 3.75 19.29 15.85
N GLY A 360 4.09 19.09 14.58
CA GLY A 360 5.18 18.20 14.17
C GLY A 360 6.53 18.66 14.70
N PHE A 361 6.79 19.97 14.66
CA PHE A 361 8.00 20.53 15.24
C PHE A 361 8.12 20.23 16.74
N LEU A 362 7.04 20.41 17.51
CA LEU A 362 7.05 20.08 18.94
C LEU A 362 7.23 18.56 19.18
N LYS A 363 6.57 17.71 18.39
CA LYS A 363 6.75 16.24 18.43
C LYS A 363 8.22 15.85 18.18
N GLY A 364 8.90 16.55 17.28
CA GLY A 364 10.32 16.33 17.01
C GLY A 364 11.24 16.82 18.13
N ILE A 365 10.88 17.91 18.83
CA ILE A 365 11.59 18.37 20.04
C ILE A 365 11.49 17.34 21.17
N ASP A 366 10.36 16.65 21.33
CA ASP A 366 10.16 15.65 22.39
C ASP A 366 11.11 14.45 22.29
N LEU A 367 11.67 14.19 21.11
CA LEU A 367 12.71 13.17 20.92
C LEU A 367 14.10 13.60 21.40
N TRP A 368 14.29 14.87 21.76
CA TRP A 368 15.59 15.38 22.16
C TRP A 368 15.91 14.96 23.60
N PRO A 369 17.13 14.45 23.85
CA PRO A 369 17.63 14.27 25.21
C PRO A 369 17.63 15.60 26.01
N PRO A 370 17.53 15.54 27.35
CA PRO A 370 17.57 16.73 28.20
C PRO A 370 18.80 17.62 27.93
N LEU A 371 18.55 18.91 27.75
CA LEU A 371 19.57 19.91 27.45
C LEU A 371 20.11 20.63 28.70
N PRO A 372 21.35 21.15 28.65
CA PRO A 372 21.83 22.12 29.63
C PRO A 372 20.94 23.38 29.67
N PRO A 373 20.83 24.08 30.82
CA PRO A 373 19.92 25.22 30.96
C PRO A 373 20.07 26.32 29.88
N GLN A 374 21.31 26.61 29.48
CA GLN A 374 21.59 27.63 28.47
C GLN A 374 21.04 27.26 27.08
N ASP A 375 21.08 25.97 26.73
CA ASP A 375 20.59 25.43 25.47
C ASP A 375 19.07 25.23 25.51
N ALA A 376 18.54 24.80 26.67
CA ALA A 376 17.10 24.74 26.92
C ALA A 376 16.42 26.12 26.78
N ASP A 377 17.06 27.20 27.25
CA ASP A 377 16.56 28.57 27.09
C ASP A 377 16.44 28.97 25.61
N GLN A 378 17.31 28.46 24.74
CA GLN A 378 17.25 28.75 23.30
C GLN A 378 16.11 27.97 22.64
N VAL A 379 15.93 26.69 22.99
CA VAL A 379 14.77 25.91 22.54
C VAL A 379 13.48 26.58 22.99
N ALA A 380 13.36 26.97 24.26
CA ALA A 380 12.19 27.65 24.81
C ALA A 380 11.88 29.01 24.15
N ARG A 381 12.89 29.69 23.57
CA ARG A 381 12.65 30.92 22.78
C ARG A 381 12.00 30.61 21.45
N CYS A 382 12.38 29.49 20.81
CA CYS A 382 11.79 29.03 19.57
C CYS A 382 10.39 28.45 19.80
N THR A 383 10.22 27.50 20.73
CA THR A 383 8.92 26.84 20.95
C THR A 383 7.85 27.81 21.45
N ARG A 384 8.18 28.87 22.19
CA ARG A 384 7.20 29.91 22.57
C ARG A 384 6.51 30.58 21.36
N LEU A 385 7.14 30.58 20.19
CA LEU A 385 6.56 31.13 18.95
C LEU A 385 5.73 30.10 18.18
N ILE A 386 5.91 28.81 18.49
CA ILE A 386 5.31 27.66 17.82
C ILE A 386 4.11 27.13 18.63
N GLU A 387 4.25 27.02 19.95
CA GLU A 387 3.22 26.59 20.91
C GLU A 387 1.83 27.24 20.70
N PRO A 388 1.72 28.54 20.33
CA PRO A 388 0.42 29.16 20.05
C PRO A 388 -0.39 28.48 18.93
N PHE A 389 0.28 27.79 18.00
CA PHE A 389 -0.34 27.16 16.83
C PHE A 389 -0.53 25.64 16.98
N ALA A 390 -0.02 25.04 18.05
CA ALA A 390 0.02 23.58 18.21
C ALA A 390 -0.61 23.08 19.53
N THR A 391 -1.21 23.97 20.32
CA THR A 391 -1.75 23.62 21.65
C THR A 391 -3.11 24.26 21.87
N GLU A 392 -4.01 23.58 22.59
CA GLU A 392 -5.34 24.12 22.91
C GLU A 392 -5.27 25.50 23.61
N GLU A 393 -4.33 25.67 24.55
CA GLU A 393 -4.12 26.96 25.22
C GLU A 393 -3.57 28.04 24.27
N GLY A 394 -2.81 27.61 23.25
CA GLY A 394 -2.29 28.43 22.18
C GLY A 394 -3.40 28.93 21.25
N TRP A 395 -4.24 28.02 20.76
CA TRP A 395 -5.34 28.32 19.84
C TRP A 395 -6.30 29.36 20.43
N ALA A 396 -6.64 29.26 21.72
CA ALA A 396 -7.46 30.26 22.40
C ALA A 396 -6.83 31.68 22.42
N LYS A 397 -5.50 31.78 22.37
CA LYS A 397 -4.79 33.07 22.25
C LYS A 397 -4.80 33.57 20.81
N ILE A 398 -4.64 32.68 19.82
CA ILE A 398 -4.70 33.00 18.40
C ILE A 398 -6.11 33.48 18.00
N ASP A 399 -7.17 32.84 18.48
CA ASP A 399 -8.57 33.21 18.23
C ASP A 399 -8.92 34.63 18.73
N ALA A 400 -8.15 35.16 19.68
CA ALA A 400 -8.32 36.50 20.23
C ALA A 400 -7.60 37.59 19.43
N LEU A 401 -6.79 37.22 18.44
CA LEU A 401 -5.99 38.13 17.61
C LEU A 401 -6.69 38.50 16.31
N SER A 402 -6.30 39.63 15.73
CA SER A 402 -6.67 39.98 14.37
C SER A 402 -5.86 39.17 13.34
N LEU A 403 -6.39 39.04 12.11
CA LEU A 403 -5.70 38.34 11.02
C LEU A 403 -4.27 38.88 10.77
N GLU A 404 -4.07 40.20 10.83
CA GLU A 404 -2.74 40.82 10.67
C GLU A 404 -1.77 40.41 11.79
N GLU A 405 -2.25 40.29 13.02
CA GLU A 405 -1.45 39.84 14.17
C GLU A 405 -1.10 38.36 14.07
N VAL A 406 -2.03 37.53 13.59
CA VAL A 406 -1.79 36.10 13.31
C VAL A 406 -0.74 35.94 12.21
N GLN A 407 -0.89 36.63 11.09
CA GLN A 407 0.09 36.60 9.99
C GLN A 407 1.48 37.08 10.45
N ALA A 408 1.54 38.13 11.26
CA ALA A 408 2.80 38.61 11.84
C ALA A 408 3.43 37.61 12.82
N ALA A 409 2.62 36.81 13.53
CA ALA A 409 3.11 35.73 14.38
C ALA A 409 3.61 34.54 13.55
N GLN A 410 2.87 34.12 12.53
CA GLN A 410 3.24 33.06 11.59
C GLN A 410 4.58 33.37 10.90
N ALA A 411 4.77 34.60 10.41
CA ALA A 411 5.99 35.06 9.75
C ALA A 411 7.26 35.03 10.63
N ARG A 412 7.13 34.76 11.94
CA ARG A 412 8.24 34.65 12.88
C ARG A 412 8.67 33.20 13.15
N ILE A 413 7.93 32.21 12.65
CA ILE A 413 8.20 30.78 12.88
C ILE A 413 9.53 30.39 12.20
N GLU A 414 9.64 30.54 10.88
CA GLU A 414 10.85 30.15 10.13
C GLU A 414 12.13 30.82 10.66
N PRO A 415 12.19 32.16 10.87
CA PRO A 415 13.40 32.79 11.41
C PRO A 415 13.79 32.28 12.80
N ALA A 416 12.82 31.86 13.61
CA ALA A 416 13.08 31.31 14.93
C ALA A 416 13.69 29.91 14.85
N VAL A 417 13.20 29.08 13.92
CA VAL A 417 13.71 27.73 13.65
C VAL A 417 15.11 27.80 13.04
N GLU A 418 15.33 28.69 12.08
CA GLU A 418 16.66 28.97 11.51
C GLU A 418 17.65 29.41 12.59
N ALA A 419 17.24 30.30 13.50
CA ALA A 419 18.09 30.74 14.61
C ALA A 419 18.41 29.58 15.57
N LEU A 420 17.45 28.68 15.84
CA LEU A 420 17.67 27.47 16.63
C LEU A 420 18.64 26.52 15.94
N PHE A 421 18.46 26.29 14.64
CA PHE A 421 19.37 25.51 13.82
C PHE A 421 20.78 26.10 13.93
N GLN A 422 20.97 27.39 13.67
CA GLN A 422 22.29 28.03 13.72
C GLN A 422 22.94 27.97 15.11
N HIS A 423 22.16 28.10 16.19
CA HIS A 423 22.67 28.00 17.56
C HIS A 423 23.38 26.67 17.82
N PHE A 424 22.83 25.56 17.34
CA PHE A 424 23.39 24.22 17.54
C PHE A 424 24.34 23.75 16.43
N GLU A 425 24.65 24.59 15.43
CA GLU A 425 25.45 24.21 14.25
C GLU A 425 26.83 23.62 14.64
N ALA A 426 27.53 24.27 15.58
CA ALA A 426 28.84 23.82 16.05
C ALA A 426 28.75 22.45 16.75
N GLN A 427 27.71 22.23 17.56
CA GLN A 427 27.49 20.96 18.26
C GLN A 427 27.17 19.83 17.26
N ARG A 428 26.31 20.10 16.27
CA ARG A 428 26.00 19.14 15.19
C ARG A 428 27.22 18.79 14.34
N LYS A 429 28.07 19.77 13.99
CA LYS A 429 29.33 19.52 13.26
C LYS A 429 30.28 18.60 14.04
N LEU A 430 30.36 18.77 15.36
CA LEU A 430 31.15 17.90 16.23
C LEU A 430 30.55 16.48 16.30
N ALA A 431 29.24 16.35 16.45
CA ALA A 431 28.54 15.06 16.51
C ALA A 431 28.66 14.26 15.20
N ARG A 432 28.70 14.93 14.04
CA ARG A 432 28.87 14.31 12.71
C ARG A 432 30.33 13.97 12.37
N THR A 433 31.31 14.34 13.19
CA THR A 433 32.73 14.05 12.94
C THR A 433 33.05 12.59 13.30
N PRO A 434 33.57 11.76 12.38
CA PRO A 434 33.96 10.39 12.71
C PRO A 434 35.01 10.38 13.82
N LEU A 435 34.71 9.71 14.93
CA LEU A 435 35.69 9.48 16.00
C LEU A 435 36.93 8.79 15.41
N LYS A 436 38.04 9.52 15.33
CA LYS A 436 39.35 8.96 15.02
C LYS A 436 39.67 7.94 16.12
N ARG A 437 39.73 6.65 15.77
CA ARG A 437 40.16 5.63 16.71
C ARG A 437 41.61 5.92 17.12
N ASP A 438 41.87 6.11 18.41
CA ASP A 438 43.23 6.23 18.95
C ASP A 438 44.06 4.95 18.75
N ALA A 439 43.38 3.81 18.60
CA ALA A 439 44.00 2.53 18.30
C ALA A 439 43.85 2.15 16.81
N PRO A 440 44.91 1.62 16.17
CA PRO A 440 44.83 1.15 14.79
C PRO A 440 43.75 0.07 14.65
N LYS A 441 43.01 0.11 13.53
CA LYS A 441 41.97 -0.86 13.21
C LYS A 441 42.59 -2.26 13.15
N ILE A 442 42.30 -3.10 14.14
CA ILE A 442 42.73 -4.50 14.18
C ILE A 442 42.10 -5.21 12.97
N SER A 443 42.94 -5.65 12.03
CA SER A 443 42.50 -6.39 10.85
C SER A 443 41.97 -7.76 11.26
N ARG A 444 41.00 -8.30 10.50
CA ARG A 444 40.45 -9.65 10.72
C ARG A 444 41.53 -10.74 10.81
N ASN A 445 42.69 -10.52 10.17
CA ASN A 445 43.80 -11.48 10.17
C ASN A 445 44.92 -11.16 11.18
N ASP A 446 44.86 -10.03 11.89
CA ASP A 446 45.89 -9.64 12.86
C ASP A 446 45.85 -10.52 14.12
N PRO A 447 46.95 -10.60 14.88
CA PRO A 447 46.97 -11.27 16.18
C PRO A 447 45.89 -10.69 17.11
N CYS A 448 45.13 -11.58 17.74
CA CYS A 448 44.04 -11.18 18.62
C CYS A 448 44.59 -10.51 19.90
N PRO A 449 44.09 -9.33 20.29
CA PRO A 449 44.62 -8.56 21.41
C PRO A 449 44.41 -9.21 22.79
N CYS A 450 43.59 -10.26 22.88
CA CYS A 450 43.39 -11.01 24.13
C CYS A 450 44.58 -11.91 24.51
N GLY A 451 45.68 -11.87 23.76
CA GLY A 451 46.90 -12.64 24.05
C GLY A 451 46.84 -14.12 23.66
N SER A 452 45.78 -14.56 22.97
CA SER A 452 45.59 -15.99 22.65
C SER A 452 46.51 -16.52 21.54
N GLY A 453 47.30 -15.67 20.88
CA GLY A 453 48.15 -16.03 19.74
C GLY A 453 47.40 -16.41 18.44
N LYS A 454 46.07 -16.29 18.41
CA LYS A 454 45.22 -16.63 17.23
C LYS A 454 44.89 -15.37 16.44
N LYS A 455 44.55 -15.51 15.15
CA LYS A 455 44.03 -14.40 14.33
C LYS A 455 42.70 -13.89 14.91
N TYR A 456 42.46 -12.57 14.89
CA TYR A 456 41.28 -11.94 15.48
C TYR A 456 39.96 -12.58 15.05
N LYS A 457 39.80 -12.88 13.74
CA LYS A 457 38.62 -13.58 13.20
C LYS A 457 38.33 -14.97 13.76
N LYS A 458 39.37 -15.67 14.24
CA LYS A 458 39.27 -17.03 14.80
C LYS A 458 39.24 -17.04 16.32
N CYS A 459 39.12 -15.88 16.96
CA CYS A 459 39.14 -15.75 18.42
C CYS A 459 37.99 -14.89 18.93
N CYS A 460 38.19 -13.57 19.02
CA CYS A 460 37.20 -12.68 19.65
C CYS A 460 36.18 -12.11 18.66
N LEU A 461 36.39 -12.21 17.34
CA LEU A 461 35.45 -11.64 16.35
C LEU A 461 34.11 -12.42 16.25
N ASN A 462 34.15 -13.74 16.45
CA ASN A 462 32.98 -14.62 16.31
C ASN A 462 32.50 -15.17 17.67
N LYS A 463 32.94 -14.55 18.77
CA LYS A 463 32.40 -14.81 20.10
C LYS A 463 31.36 -13.73 20.38
N SER A 464 30.20 -13.90 19.77
CA SER A 464 28.96 -13.21 20.13
C SER A 464 27.94 -14.29 20.43
#